data_AF-A0A9E8SMI0-F1
#
_entry.id   AF-A0A9E8SMI0-F1
#
_cell.length_a   1.000
_cell.length_b   1.000
_cell.length_c   1.000
_cell.angle_alpha   90.00
_cell.angle_beta   90.00
_cell.angle_gamma   90.00
#
_symmetry.space_group_name_H-M   'P 1'
#
loop_
_entity.id
_entity.type
_entity.pdbx_description
1 polymer ?
#
loop_
_entity_poly.entity_id
_entity_poly.type
_entity_poly.pdbx_seq_one_letter_code
_entity_poly.pdbx_strand_id
1 'polypeptide(L)'
;MKKPMKHFLLLIAGVVMLGFVSSCKEKGPHKEDIVKFSAVINSTPTVPKATSSGQGTGIFEYNKNTKELKYNITYQNITPTSVTINSANPAWEAGPILFELASNPAGNQVQGSKTLNTEQQTMLIVGMLYVNIPTKDNVYGEIRGQILADKFEE
;
A
#
# COMPACT_ATOMS: atom_id res chain seq x y z
N MET A 1 60.08 -7.25 -67.16
CA MET A 1 58.70 -6.68 -67.22
C MET A 1 57.79 -7.58 -66.38
N LYS A 2 57.53 -7.20 -65.11
CA LYS A 2 56.27 -6.65 -64.55
C LYS A 2 55.08 -7.64 -64.51
N LYS A 3 54.77 -8.15 -63.30
CA LYS A 3 53.57 -8.94 -62.88
C LYS A 3 52.26 -8.14 -63.05
N PRO A 4 51.08 -8.81 -63.18
CA PRO A 4 50.17 -8.87 -62.01
C PRO A 4 49.33 -10.16 -61.88
N MET A 5 48.85 -10.33 -60.65
CA MET A 5 47.96 -11.37 -60.10
C MET A 5 46.58 -10.73 -59.82
N LYS A 6 45.45 -11.32 -60.24
CA LYS A 6 44.06 -10.94 -59.84
C LYS A 6 43.15 -12.19 -59.92
N HIS A 7 42.78 -12.79 -58.77
CA HIS A 7 41.51 -12.66 -58.02
C HIS A 7 40.34 -13.54 -58.55
N PHE A 8 39.99 -14.59 -57.81
CA PHE A 8 38.61 -15.10 -57.76
C PHE A 8 38.30 -15.77 -56.41
N LEU A 9 37.27 -15.21 -55.74
CA LEU A 9 36.38 -15.73 -54.70
C LEU A 9 36.98 -16.30 -53.38
N LEU A 10 36.82 -15.62 -52.23
CA LEU A 10 35.63 -15.36 -51.36
C LEU A 10 35.54 -16.36 -50.19
N LEU A 11 35.81 -15.81 -49.00
CA LEU A 11 35.70 -16.36 -47.65
C LEU A 11 34.26 -16.69 -47.27
N ILE A 12 34.02 -17.84 -46.62
CA ILE A 12 32.92 -17.99 -45.64
C ILE A 12 33.42 -18.83 -44.47
N ALA A 13 33.84 -18.17 -43.38
CA ALA A 13 33.90 -18.78 -42.06
C ALA A 13 32.59 -18.43 -41.34
N GLY A 14 31.66 -19.38 -41.26
CA GLY A 14 30.41 -19.22 -40.52
C GLY A 14 30.66 -19.41 -39.02
N VAL A 15 30.68 -18.31 -38.27
CA VAL A 15 30.74 -18.30 -36.81
C VAL A 15 29.36 -18.70 -36.26
N VAL A 16 29.33 -19.77 -35.47
CA VAL A 16 28.16 -20.19 -34.70
C VAL A 16 27.94 -19.20 -33.55
N MET A 17 26.91 -18.37 -33.64
CA MET A 17 26.45 -17.53 -32.54
C MET A 17 25.65 -18.37 -31.55
N LEU A 18 26.26 -18.71 -30.41
CA LEU A 18 25.57 -19.20 -29.22
C LEU A 18 24.79 -18.03 -28.60
N GLY A 19 23.48 -18.00 -28.83
CA GLY A 19 22.57 -17.05 -28.20
C GLY A 19 22.46 -17.32 -26.70
N PHE A 20 23.00 -16.41 -25.89
CA PHE A 20 22.68 -16.35 -24.46
C PHE A 20 21.27 -15.80 -24.31
N VAL A 21 20.30 -16.68 -24.07
CA VAL A 21 18.99 -16.27 -23.55
C VAL A 21 19.21 -15.69 -22.14
N SER A 22 19.22 -14.36 -22.06
CA SER A 22 19.22 -13.66 -20.78
C SER A 22 17.90 -13.96 -20.08
N SER A 23 17.92 -14.94 -19.19
CA SER A 23 16.86 -15.20 -18.24
C SER A 23 16.75 -13.98 -17.33
N CYS A 24 15.87 -13.05 -17.69
CA CYS A 24 15.45 -11.96 -16.80
C CYS A 24 14.74 -12.61 -15.60
N LYS A 25 15.53 -12.88 -14.56
CA LYS A 25 15.05 -13.34 -13.27
C LYS A 25 14.18 -12.22 -12.70
N GLU A 26 12.87 -12.44 -12.67
CA GLU A 26 11.89 -11.53 -12.08
C GLU A 26 12.27 -11.33 -10.61
N LYS A 27 12.86 -10.17 -10.29
CA LYS A 27 13.27 -9.85 -8.93
C LYS A 27 12.00 -9.47 -8.18
N GLY A 28 11.59 -10.32 -7.24
CA GLY A 28 10.57 -9.97 -6.25
C GLY A 28 10.91 -8.63 -5.57
N PRO A 29 9.93 -7.97 -4.94
CA PRO A 29 10.09 -6.59 -4.49
C PRO A 29 11.34 -6.44 -3.61
N HIS A 30 12.21 -5.51 -3.97
CA HIS A 30 13.36 -5.15 -3.16
C HIS A 30 12.85 -4.53 -1.86
N LYS A 31 13.47 -4.82 -0.71
CA LYS A 31 13.06 -4.28 0.62
C LYS A 31 12.93 -2.75 0.65
N GLU A 32 13.65 -2.06 -0.25
CA GLU A 32 13.65 -0.60 -0.44
C GLU A 32 12.37 -0.07 -1.10
N ASP A 33 11.49 -0.94 -1.59
CA ASP A 33 10.24 -0.57 -2.28
C ASP A 33 9.02 -0.50 -1.36
N ILE A 34 9.16 -0.95 -0.11
CA ILE A 34 8.09 -0.96 0.89
C ILE A 34 8.22 0.24 1.83
N VAL A 35 7.17 1.04 1.93
CA VAL A 35 7.04 2.12 2.92
C VAL A 35 6.05 1.70 3.99
N LYS A 36 6.41 1.85 5.27
CA LYS A 36 5.55 1.48 6.39
C LYS A 36 4.77 2.68 6.93
N PHE A 37 3.53 2.41 7.31
CA PHE A 37 2.65 3.39 7.94
C PHE A 37 1.98 2.74 9.14
N SER A 38 1.56 3.57 10.09
CA SER A 38 0.80 3.15 11.26
C SER A 38 -0.36 4.10 11.55
N ALA A 39 -1.32 3.59 12.30
CA ALA A 39 -2.43 4.36 12.85
C ALA A 39 -2.66 3.98 14.31
N VAL A 40 -2.67 4.97 15.19
CA VAL A 40 -3.19 4.82 16.56
C VAL A 40 -4.68 5.14 16.51
N ILE A 41 -5.52 4.15 16.84
CA ILE A 41 -6.97 4.23 16.64
C ILE A 41 -7.65 4.36 18.00
N ASN A 42 -8.36 5.46 18.24
CA ASN A 42 -9.11 5.70 19.48
C ASN A 42 -10.25 6.70 19.24
N SER A 43 -10.99 7.06 20.28
CA SER A 43 -12.15 7.97 20.19
C SER A 43 -11.78 9.46 20.10
N THR A 44 -10.59 9.87 20.51
CA THR A 44 -10.17 11.28 20.57
C THR A 44 -10.28 12.02 19.24
N PRO A 45 -9.81 11.46 18.09
CA PRO A 45 -9.86 12.16 16.80
C PRO A 45 -11.17 11.95 16.03
N THR A 46 -12.21 11.39 16.66
CA THR A 46 -13.50 11.17 15.98
C THR A 46 -14.25 12.47 15.75
N VAL A 47 -14.95 12.54 14.62
CA VAL A 47 -15.80 13.67 14.24
C VAL A 47 -17.09 13.09 13.64
N PRO A 48 -18.26 13.23 14.29
CA PRO A 48 -18.49 13.82 15.61
C PRO A 48 -17.70 13.13 16.74
N LYS A 49 -17.44 13.86 17.83
CA LYS A 49 -16.67 13.34 18.96
C LYS A 49 -17.45 12.24 19.70
N ALA A 50 -16.91 11.04 19.71
CA ALA A 50 -17.35 9.92 20.52
C ALA A 50 -16.65 9.90 21.89
N THR A 51 -17.31 9.29 22.89
CA THR A 51 -16.68 8.92 24.17
C THR A 51 -16.69 7.41 24.27
N SER A 52 -15.52 6.79 24.18
CA SER A 52 -15.37 5.34 24.19
C SER A 52 -14.01 4.93 24.75
N SER A 53 -13.97 3.78 25.41
CA SER A 53 -12.74 3.07 25.81
C SER A 53 -12.20 2.14 24.71
N GLY A 54 -12.85 2.17 23.53
CA GLY A 54 -12.37 1.53 22.32
C GLY A 54 -10.99 2.01 21.94
N GLN A 55 -10.15 1.07 21.54
CA GLN A 55 -8.79 1.34 21.09
C GLN A 55 -8.37 0.31 20.05
N GLY A 56 -7.39 0.68 19.23
CA GLY A 56 -6.85 -0.18 18.21
C GLY A 56 -5.56 0.35 17.61
N THR A 57 -4.96 -0.47 16.75
CA THR A 57 -3.76 -0.14 15.99
C THR A 57 -3.93 -0.61 14.55
N GLY A 58 -3.49 0.19 13.59
CA GLY A 58 -3.30 -0.22 12.21
C GLY A 58 -1.83 -0.24 11.85
N ILE A 59 -1.38 -1.31 11.21
CA ILE A 59 -0.05 -1.43 10.60
C ILE A 59 -0.26 -1.62 9.09
N PHE A 60 0.49 -0.86 8.29
CA PHE A 60 0.36 -0.86 6.85
C PHE A 60 1.72 -0.94 6.15
N GLU A 61 1.74 -1.63 5.02
CA GLU A 61 2.93 -1.73 4.15
C GLU A 61 2.52 -1.38 2.72
N TYR A 62 3.06 -0.29 2.19
CA TYR A 62 2.80 0.19 0.84
C TYR A 62 3.95 -0.17 -0.09
N ASN A 63 3.66 -0.90 -1.16
CA ASN A 63 4.63 -1.22 -2.22
C ASN A 63 4.58 -0.17 -3.33
N LYS A 64 5.69 0.56 -3.52
CA LYS A 64 5.79 1.65 -4.51
C LYS A 64 5.63 1.18 -5.97
N ASN A 65 5.96 -0.07 -6.27
CA ASN A 65 5.91 -0.61 -7.63
C ASN A 65 4.52 -1.15 -7.98
N THR A 66 3.94 -1.95 -7.09
CA THR A 66 2.62 -2.58 -7.32
C THR A 66 1.45 -1.71 -6.88
N LYS A 67 1.73 -0.64 -6.13
CA LYS A 67 0.75 0.21 -5.43
C LYS A 67 -0.13 -0.53 -4.43
N GLU A 68 0.29 -1.72 -4.01
CA GLU A 68 -0.42 -2.50 -3.01
C GLU A 68 -0.19 -1.91 -1.61
N LEU A 69 -1.27 -1.58 -0.92
CA LEU A 69 -1.31 -1.26 0.51
C LEU A 69 -1.81 -2.49 1.27
N LYS A 70 -0.90 -3.22 1.93
CA LYS A 70 -1.27 -4.26 2.89
C LYS A 70 -1.63 -3.63 4.22
N TYR A 71 -2.59 -4.20 4.93
CA TYR A 71 -3.04 -3.73 6.22
C TYR A 71 -3.27 -4.87 7.21
N ASN A 72 -2.98 -4.58 8.47
CA ASN A 72 -3.39 -5.36 9.62
C ASN A 72 -3.90 -4.39 10.70
N ILE A 73 -5.19 -4.45 10.99
CA ILE A 73 -5.87 -3.57 11.93
C ILE A 73 -6.41 -4.43 13.06
N THR A 74 -6.05 -4.09 14.29
CA THR A 74 -6.59 -4.69 15.51
C THR A 74 -7.36 -3.65 16.30
N TYR A 75 -8.38 -4.09 17.03
CA TYR A 75 -9.17 -3.25 17.91
C TYR A 75 -9.65 -4.05 19.12
N GLN A 76 -10.16 -3.38 20.15
CA GLN A 76 -10.70 -4.00 21.35
C GLN A 76 -11.74 -3.08 22.00
N ASN A 77 -12.54 -3.65 22.90
CA ASN A 77 -13.58 -2.96 23.68
C ASN A 77 -14.70 -2.30 22.84
N ILE A 78 -14.90 -2.75 21.59
CA ILE A 78 -15.96 -2.28 20.70
C ILE A 78 -16.55 -3.44 19.89
N THR A 79 -17.74 -3.25 19.34
CA THR A 79 -18.37 -4.18 18.38
C THR A 79 -18.64 -3.45 17.06
N PRO A 80 -17.71 -3.53 16.09
CA PRO A 80 -17.83 -2.77 14.85
C PRO A 80 -18.97 -3.25 13.96
N THR A 81 -19.62 -2.29 13.30
CA THR A 81 -20.51 -2.58 12.15
C THR A 81 -19.72 -2.64 10.84
N SER A 82 -18.58 -1.95 10.77
CA SER A 82 -17.62 -2.05 9.67
C SER A 82 -16.22 -1.62 10.09
N VAL A 83 -15.24 -1.89 9.24
CA VAL A 83 -13.90 -1.28 9.30
C VAL A 83 -13.62 -0.69 7.93
N THR A 84 -13.29 0.59 7.90
CA THR A 84 -13.16 1.37 6.65
C THR A 84 -11.87 2.18 6.62
N ILE A 85 -11.38 2.44 5.41
CA ILE A 85 -10.44 3.53 5.15
C ILE A 85 -11.20 4.66 4.48
N ASN A 86 -11.10 5.84 5.05
CA ASN A 86 -11.68 7.07 4.55
C ASN A 86 -10.57 8.06 4.19
N SER A 87 -10.92 9.11 3.46
CA SER A 87 -10.05 10.26 3.24
C SER A 87 -10.69 11.53 3.77
N ALA A 88 -9.87 12.45 4.30
CA ALA A 88 -10.29 13.78 4.67
C ALA A 88 -9.22 14.81 4.31
N ASN A 89 -9.68 15.97 3.85
CA ASN A 89 -8.84 17.14 3.62
C ASN A 89 -9.63 18.39 4.09
N PRO A 90 -9.26 19.00 5.23
CA PRO A 90 -8.10 18.68 6.07
C PRO A 90 -8.25 17.36 6.85
N ALA A 91 -7.12 16.79 7.30
CA ALA A 91 -7.07 15.45 7.91
C ALA A 91 -7.88 15.30 9.22
N TRP A 92 -8.26 16.39 9.87
CA TRP A 92 -9.08 16.38 11.10
C TRP A 92 -10.58 16.38 10.84
N GLU A 93 -11.04 16.44 9.59
CA GLU A 93 -12.46 16.37 9.25
C GLU A 93 -12.91 14.95 8.94
N ALA A 94 -14.23 14.72 8.94
CA ALA A 94 -14.82 13.50 8.40
C ALA A 94 -14.89 13.62 6.87
N GLY A 95 -14.68 12.50 6.16
CA GLY A 95 -14.82 12.45 4.72
C GLY A 95 -15.24 11.07 4.21
N PRO A 96 -15.30 10.91 2.87
CA PRO A 96 -15.92 9.75 2.26
C PRO A 96 -15.15 8.45 2.55
N ILE A 97 -15.88 7.33 2.51
CA ILE A 97 -15.29 5.99 2.52
C ILE A 97 -14.60 5.76 1.17
N LEU A 98 -13.32 5.42 1.21
CA LEU A 98 -12.58 4.97 0.03
C LEU A 98 -12.61 3.44 -0.10
N PHE A 99 -12.45 2.74 1.03
CA PHE A 99 -12.42 1.29 1.06
C PHE A 99 -13.19 0.76 2.25
N GLU A 100 -14.16 -0.12 1.99
CA GLU A 100 -14.66 -1.03 3.01
C GLU A 100 -13.68 -2.22 3.13
N LEU A 101 -13.13 -2.40 4.33
CA LEU A 101 -12.17 -3.47 4.63
C LEU A 101 -12.87 -4.70 5.22
N ALA A 102 -13.93 -4.47 5.99
CA ALA A 102 -14.80 -5.51 6.52
C ALA A 102 -16.20 -4.97 6.84
N SER A 103 -17.20 -5.84 6.70
CA SER A 103 -18.59 -5.61 7.14
C SER A 103 -18.91 -6.59 8.26
N ASN A 104 -19.43 -6.09 9.39
CA ASN A 104 -19.72 -6.86 10.61
C ASN A 104 -18.62 -7.89 10.96
N PRO A 105 -17.35 -7.47 11.08
CA PRO A 105 -16.25 -8.41 11.27
C PRO A 105 -16.43 -9.25 12.53
N ALA A 106 -16.22 -10.56 12.41
CA ALA A 106 -16.09 -11.44 13.55
C ALA A 106 -14.71 -11.26 14.19
N GLY A 107 -14.66 -11.16 15.52
CA GLY A 107 -13.42 -10.98 16.25
C GLY A 107 -12.87 -9.54 16.19
N ASN A 108 -11.57 -9.41 16.43
CA ASN A 108 -10.94 -8.16 16.80
C ASN A 108 -9.76 -7.74 15.89
N GLN A 109 -9.68 -8.36 14.70
CA GLN A 109 -8.62 -8.15 13.74
C GLN A 109 -9.15 -8.20 12.30
N VAL A 110 -8.71 -7.27 11.46
CA VAL A 110 -9.02 -7.17 10.03
C VAL A 110 -7.74 -7.03 9.23
N GLN A 111 -7.52 -7.92 8.27
CA GLN A 111 -6.28 -8.00 7.46
C GLN A 111 -6.61 -8.12 5.97
N GLY A 112 -5.71 -7.64 5.12
CA GLY A 112 -5.86 -7.77 3.67
C GLY A 112 -4.97 -6.79 2.91
N SER A 113 -5.33 -6.51 1.67
CA SER A 113 -4.67 -5.49 0.87
C SER A 113 -5.64 -4.73 -0.04
N LYS A 114 -5.24 -3.52 -0.45
CA LYS A 114 -5.90 -2.73 -1.50
C LYS A 114 -4.85 -2.19 -2.46
N THR A 115 -5.11 -2.28 -3.75
CA THR A 115 -4.29 -1.58 -4.75
C THR A 115 -4.76 -0.14 -4.85
N LEU A 116 -3.87 0.81 -4.60
CA LEU A 116 -4.17 2.23 -4.66
C LEU A 116 -4.01 2.75 -6.09
N ASN A 117 -4.94 3.60 -6.52
CA ASN A 117 -4.71 4.45 -7.69
C ASN A 117 -3.76 5.61 -7.33
N THR A 118 -3.35 6.39 -8.33
CA THR A 118 -2.38 7.48 -8.13
C THR A 118 -2.87 8.55 -7.15
N GLU A 119 -4.17 8.90 -7.19
CA GLU A 119 -4.75 9.88 -6.28
C GLU A 119 -4.77 9.38 -4.82
N GLN A 120 -5.18 8.14 -4.61
CA GLN A 120 -5.20 7.48 -3.30
C GLN A 120 -3.79 7.30 -2.73
N GLN A 121 -2.81 7.01 -3.58
CA GLN A 121 -1.39 7.00 -3.20
C GLN A 121 -0.97 8.39 -2.69
N THR A 122 -1.32 9.46 -3.40
CA THR A 122 -1.02 10.83 -2.94
C THR A 122 -1.68 11.10 -1.59
N MET A 123 -2.96 10.75 -1.43
CA MET A 123 -3.69 10.89 -0.17
C MET A 123 -3.02 10.12 0.98
N LEU A 124 -2.50 8.91 0.73
CA LEU A 124 -1.75 8.14 1.73
C LEU A 124 -0.48 8.87 2.14
N ILE A 125 0.32 9.30 1.16
CA ILE A 125 1.64 9.92 1.38
C ILE A 125 1.51 11.25 2.14
N VAL A 126 0.49 12.05 1.83
CA VAL A 126 0.26 13.34 2.50
C VAL A 126 -0.58 13.22 3.77
N GLY A 127 -0.86 12.00 4.24
CA GLY A 127 -1.52 11.75 5.52
C GLY A 127 -3.00 12.12 5.56
N MET A 128 -3.73 12.00 4.45
CA MET A 128 -5.19 12.25 4.37
C MET A 128 -6.03 11.01 4.68
N LEU A 129 -5.45 9.81 4.61
CA LEU A 129 -6.17 8.56 4.86
C LEU A 129 -6.26 8.23 6.35
N TYR A 130 -7.41 7.71 6.77
CA TYR A 130 -7.62 7.27 8.15
C TYR A 130 -8.45 6.00 8.21
N VAL A 131 -8.20 5.18 9.23
CA VAL A 131 -9.09 4.08 9.60
C VAL A 131 -10.27 4.64 10.39
N ASN A 132 -11.48 4.24 10.01
CA ASN A 132 -12.70 4.54 10.76
C ASN A 132 -13.43 3.24 11.11
N ILE A 133 -13.84 3.13 12.38
CA ILE A 133 -14.51 1.95 12.90
C ILE A 133 -15.81 2.38 13.59
N PRO A 134 -16.94 2.41 12.85
CA PRO A 134 -18.25 2.69 13.42
C PRO A 134 -18.78 1.48 14.21
N THR A 135 -19.64 1.79 15.17
CA THR A 135 -20.48 0.81 15.88
C THR A 135 -21.94 1.19 15.70
N LYS A 136 -22.85 0.40 16.30
CA LYS A 136 -24.27 0.70 16.28
C LYS A 136 -24.60 2.04 16.95
N ASP A 137 -23.92 2.37 18.05
CA ASP A 137 -24.20 3.57 18.83
C ASP A 137 -23.43 4.80 18.32
N ASN A 138 -22.32 4.58 17.61
CA ASN A 138 -21.51 5.63 16.98
C ASN A 138 -21.36 5.36 15.48
N VAL A 139 -22.43 5.60 14.73
CA VAL A 139 -22.52 5.23 13.29
C VAL A 139 -21.57 5.99 12.37
N TYR A 140 -21.10 7.16 12.79
CA TYR A 140 -20.10 7.94 12.04
C TYR A 140 -18.65 7.53 12.37
N GLY A 141 -18.45 6.67 13.37
CA GLY A 141 -17.13 6.26 13.86
C GLY A 141 -17.09 6.31 15.39
N GLU A 142 -16.89 5.16 16.05
CA GLU A 142 -16.62 5.13 17.49
C GLU A 142 -15.15 5.41 17.78
N ILE A 143 -14.27 4.87 16.93
CA ILE A 143 -12.83 5.10 16.98
C ILE A 143 -12.26 5.35 15.57
N ARG A 144 -11.25 6.20 15.51
CA ARG A 144 -10.55 6.62 14.30
C ARG A 144 -9.06 6.73 14.54
N GLY A 145 -8.24 6.48 13.51
CA GLY A 145 -6.80 6.74 13.53
C GLY A 145 -6.28 7.16 12.16
N GLN A 146 -5.54 8.26 12.11
CA GLN A 146 -4.89 8.72 10.88
C GLN A 146 -3.78 7.74 10.49
N ILE A 147 -3.67 7.42 9.19
CA ILE A 147 -2.60 6.57 8.65
C ILE A 147 -1.43 7.49 8.29
N LEU A 148 -0.33 7.35 9.03
CA LEU A 148 0.85 8.20 8.91
C LEU A 148 2.09 7.36 8.66
N ALA A 149 3.03 7.89 7.87
CA ALA A 149 4.29 7.20 7.62
C ALA A 149 5.04 7.00 8.94
N ASP A 150 5.59 5.80 9.13
CA ASP A 150 6.45 5.53 10.28
C ASP A 150 7.70 6.41 10.17
N LYS A 151 8.14 6.99 11.28
CA LYS A 151 9.39 7.74 11.31
C LYS A 151 10.53 6.76 11.01
N PHE A 152 11.36 7.07 10.02
CA PHE A 152 12.65 6.40 9.90
C PHE A 152 13.48 6.83 11.11
N GLU A 153 13.75 5.91 12.03
CA GLU A 153 14.77 6.12 13.04
C GLU A 153 16.12 6.16 12.29
N GLU A 154 16.73 7.35 12.23
CA GLU A 154 18.11 7.55 11.77
C GLU A 154 19.12 7.10 12.85
#